data_AF-A0A965Z7G3-F1
#
_entry.id   AF-A0A965Z7G3-F1
#
_cell.length_a   1.000
_cell.length_b   1.000
_cell.length_c   1.000
_cell.angle_alpha   90.00
_cell.angle_beta   90.00
_cell.angle_gamma   90.00
#
_symmetry.space_group_name_H-M   'P 1'
#
loop_
_entity.id
_entity.type
_entity.pdbx_description
1 polymer ?
#
loop_
_entity_poly.entity_id
_entity_poly.type
_entity_poly.pdbx_seq_one_letter_code
_entity_poly.pdbx_strand_id
1 'polypeptide(L)'
;MSYKNKTYVIFDGDNDMWAYARMKGWKALENIDFDFYDAHDLKPLTNQATSEGYIKQRLAERMATAKQVIVIIGDNTKNLYRFVRWELDKALSNKLPIIAVYLNNKRSIDTNLCPPIIRNENAIHIPFRMKIIKYALDDFPPFHKTLDLTKKDDWHYKDSVYQSLGLND
;
A
#
# COMPACT_ATOMS: atom_id res chain seq x y z
N MET A 1 16.99 15.99 5.57
CA MET A 1 15.80 16.13 6.43
C MET A 1 14.86 14.97 6.10
N SER A 2 14.80 13.96 6.96
CA SER A 2 13.94 12.77 6.74
C SER A 2 12.49 13.18 6.96
N TYR A 3 11.77 13.47 5.88
CA TYR A 3 10.34 13.73 5.94
C TYR A 3 9.63 12.38 6.10
N LYS A 4 9.37 12.02 7.36
CA LYS A 4 8.74 10.76 7.77
C LYS A 4 7.25 10.77 7.41
N ASN A 5 6.91 10.35 6.20
CA ASN A 5 5.52 10.21 5.81
C ASN A 5 4.91 8.96 6.45
N LYS A 6 3.87 9.15 7.27
CA LYS A 6 3.07 8.03 7.80
C LYS A 6 2.46 7.25 6.64
N THR A 7 2.74 5.95 6.58
CA THR A 7 2.33 5.08 5.47
C THR A 7 1.35 4.03 5.98
N TYR A 8 0.13 4.05 5.46
CA TYR A 8 -0.86 3.03 5.77
C TYR A 8 -0.64 1.80 4.89
N VAL A 9 -0.77 0.59 5.43
CA VAL A 9 -0.51 -0.64 4.67
C VAL A 9 -1.72 -1.56 4.67
N ILE A 10 -2.19 -1.86 3.48
CA ILE A 10 -3.34 -2.73 3.19
C ILE A 10 -2.78 -4.04 2.63
N PHE A 11 -3.22 -5.18 3.16
CA PHE A 11 -2.81 -6.50 2.68
C PHE A 11 -3.85 -7.56 3.08
N ASP A 12 -3.71 -8.76 2.53
CA ASP A 12 -4.47 -9.92 2.99
C ASP A 12 -3.87 -10.45 4.31
N GLY A 13 -4.56 -10.23 5.43
CA GLY A 13 -4.11 -10.68 6.75
C GLY A 13 -3.99 -12.19 6.91
N ASP A 14 -4.72 -12.98 6.11
CA ASP A 14 -4.73 -14.44 6.21
C ASP A 14 -3.61 -15.06 5.35
N ASN A 15 -3.38 -14.53 4.15
CA ASN A 15 -2.45 -15.13 3.17
C ASN A 15 -1.12 -14.37 3.02
N ASP A 16 -1.11 -13.05 3.22
CA ASP A 16 0.02 -12.17 2.88
C ASP A 16 0.72 -11.56 4.12
N MET A 17 0.39 -12.01 5.33
CA MET A 17 1.00 -11.53 6.57
C MET A 17 2.54 -11.69 6.59
N TRP A 18 3.07 -12.70 5.91
CA TRP A 18 4.51 -12.89 5.76
C TRP A 18 5.18 -11.73 5.00
N ALA A 19 4.50 -11.16 4.00
CA ALA A 19 5.02 -10.04 3.23
C ALA A 19 5.07 -8.79 4.09
N TYR A 20 4.03 -8.55 4.88
CA TYR A 20 4.04 -7.49 5.89
C TYR A 20 5.16 -7.67 6.92
N ALA A 21 5.36 -8.89 7.44
CA ALA A 21 6.46 -9.21 8.34
C ALA A 21 7.84 -8.97 7.69
N ARG A 22 8.00 -9.29 6.40
CA ARG A 22 9.21 -9.00 5.62
C ARG A 22 9.49 -7.50 5.56
N MET A 23 8.47 -6.68 5.30
CA MET A 23 8.60 -5.22 5.28
C MET A 23 9.01 -4.66 6.64
N LYS A 24 8.46 -5.21 7.74
CA LYS A 24 8.90 -4.87 9.11
C LYS A 24 10.37 -5.24 9.35
N GLY A 25 10.83 -6.37 8.82
CA GLY A 25 12.24 -6.77 8.87
C GLY A 25 13.17 -5.80 8.13
N TRP A 26 12.78 -5.36 6.93
CA TRP A 26 13.52 -4.33 6.19
C TRP A 26 13.63 -3.01 6.96
N LYS A 27 12.55 -2.60 7.63
CA LYS A 27 12.53 -1.41 8.50
C LYS A 27 13.63 -1.48 9.58
N ALA A 28 13.75 -2.63 10.24
CA ALA A 28 14.67 -2.83 11.36
C ALA A 28 16.14 -2.92 10.94
N LEU A 29 16.42 -3.42 9.74
CA LEU A 29 17.80 -3.60 9.25
C LEU A 29 18.37 -2.35 8.61
N GLU A 30 17.55 -1.59 7.88
CA GLU A 30 18.02 -0.54 6.96
C GLU A 30 17.64 0.87 7.42
N ASN A 31 17.19 1.01 8.68
CA ASN A 31 16.67 2.27 9.26
C ASN A 31 15.67 2.97 8.32
N ILE A 32 14.87 2.21 7.57
CA ILE A 32 13.91 2.79 6.67
C ILE A 32 12.72 3.26 7.50
N ASP A 33 12.46 4.56 7.52
CA ASP A 33 11.57 5.18 8.50
C ASP A 33 10.10 5.14 8.03
N PHE A 34 9.50 3.93 8.07
CA PHE A 34 8.09 3.71 7.72
C PHE A 34 7.25 3.38 8.95
N ASP A 35 6.30 4.23 9.31
CA ASP A 35 5.30 3.92 10.35
C ASP A 35 4.17 3.09 9.75
N PHE A 36 4.22 1.78 9.98
CA PHE A 36 3.15 0.86 9.66
C PHE A 36 2.10 0.88 10.77
N TYR A 37 0.85 1.13 10.41
CA TYR A 37 -0.28 0.75 11.27
C TYR A 37 -0.76 -0.64 10.85
N ASP A 38 -0.57 -1.63 11.72
CA ASP A 38 -1.11 -2.97 11.51
C ASP A 38 -2.63 -2.94 11.75
N ALA A 39 -3.40 -3.09 10.68
CA ALA A 39 -4.87 -3.21 10.73
C ALA A 39 -5.31 -4.47 11.50
N HIS A 40 -4.46 -5.50 11.58
CA HIS A 40 -4.73 -6.79 12.21
C HIS A 40 -4.21 -6.88 13.66
N ASP A 41 -3.37 -5.95 14.11
CA ASP A 41 -2.99 -5.82 15.54
C ASP A 41 -4.05 -5.04 16.36
N LEU A 42 -5.29 -4.99 15.87
CA LEU A 42 -6.45 -4.67 16.71
C LEU A 42 -6.70 -5.85 17.65
N LYS A 43 -5.79 -6.04 18.62
CA LYS A 43 -6.04 -6.94 19.74
C LYS A 43 -7.36 -6.51 20.38
N PRO A 44 -8.32 -7.44 20.58
CA PRO A 44 -9.52 -7.12 21.33
C PRO A 44 -9.08 -6.70 22.74
N LEU A 45 -9.40 -5.46 23.12
CA LEU A 45 -9.21 -5.01 24.50
C LEU A 45 -10.17 -5.73 25.45
N THR A 46 -11.19 -6.46 24.94
CA THR A 46 -12.18 -7.21 25.71
C THR A 46 -12.82 -8.33 24.88
N ASN A 47 -13.23 -9.43 25.53
CA ASN A 47 -13.94 -10.61 24.98
C ASN A 47 -15.34 -10.32 24.36
N GLN A 48 -15.65 -9.07 24.02
CA GLN A 48 -16.95 -8.68 23.46
C GLN A 48 -16.81 -8.43 21.96
N ALA A 49 -17.73 -8.97 21.19
CA ALA A 49 -17.77 -8.91 19.73
C ALA A 49 -17.50 -7.49 19.21
N THR A 50 -16.29 -7.28 18.69
CA THR A 50 -15.91 -6.03 18.03
C THR A 50 -16.72 -5.90 16.75
N SER A 51 -17.71 -5.01 16.73
CA SER A 51 -18.54 -4.82 15.54
C SER A 51 -17.67 -4.37 14.36
N GLU A 52 -18.02 -4.80 13.15
CA GLU A 52 -17.30 -4.40 11.93
C GLU A 52 -17.21 -2.87 11.79
N GLY A 53 -18.26 -2.16 12.19
CA GLY A 53 -18.30 -0.70 12.22
C GLY A 53 -17.23 -0.09 13.14
N TYR A 54 -17.01 -0.68 14.32
CA TYR A 54 -15.96 -0.24 15.24
C TYR A 54 -14.57 -0.43 14.63
N ILE A 55 -14.31 -1.59 14.00
CA ILE A 55 -13.03 -1.88 13.34
C ILE A 55 -12.80 -0.86 12.23
N LYS A 56 -13.77 -0.67 11.34
CA LYS A 56 -13.69 0.32 10.26
C LYS A 56 -13.45 1.74 10.78
N GLN A 57 -14.09 2.13 11.89
CA GLN A 57 -13.82 3.42 12.51
C GLN A 57 -12.35 3.57 12.93
N ARG A 58 -11.79 2.56 13.61
CA ARG A 58 -10.37 2.58 14.03
C ARG A 58 -9.40 2.62 12.86
N LEU A 59 -9.69 1.88 11.79
CA LEU A 59 -8.89 1.90 10.57
C LEU A 59 -8.96 3.27 9.89
N ALA A 60 -10.14 3.90 9.85
CA ALA A 60 -10.31 5.24 9.30
C ALA A 60 -9.54 6.30 10.10
N GLU A 61 -9.56 6.24 11.44
CA GLU A 61 -8.79 7.13 12.32
C GLU A 61 -7.29 7.06 12.01
N ARG A 62 -6.75 5.86 11.82
CA ARG A 62 -5.34 5.63 11.48
C ARG A 62 -5.01 6.17 10.08
N MET A 63 -5.83 5.81 9.09
CA MET A 63 -5.65 6.24 7.70
C MET A 63 -5.74 7.76 7.55
N ALA A 64 -6.56 8.44 8.35
CA ALA A 64 -6.66 9.91 8.33
C ALA A 64 -5.34 10.62 8.66
N THR A 65 -4.42 9.95 9.39
CA THR A 65 -3.10 10.50 9.69
C THR A 65 -2.04 10.13 8.65
N ALA A 66 -2.35 9.19 7.75
CA ALA A 66 -1.43 8.74 6.71
C ALA A 66 -1.26 9.81 5.62
N LYS A 67 -0.08 9.84 5.01
CA LYS A 67 0.24 10.70 3.85
C LYS A 67 0.28 9.92 2.54
N GLN A 68 0.33 8.60 2.63
CA GLN A 68 0.39 7.67 1.52
C GLN A 68 -0.06 6.28 1.97
N VAL A 69 -0.38 5.43 0.99
CA VAL A 69 -0.84 4.05 1.21
C VAL A 69 0.01 3.09 0.39
N ILE A 70 0.37 1.97 0.98
CA ILE A 70 0.84 0.78 0.27
C ILE A 70 -0.28 -0.25 0.29
N VAL A 71 -0.55 -0.87 -0.85
CA VAL A 71 -1.35 -2.10 -0.90
C VAL A 71 -0.48 -3.24 -1.40
N ILE A 72 -0.34 -4.29 -0.59
CA ILE A 72 0.30 -5.53 -0.99
C ILE A 72 -0.75 -6.37 -1.73
N ILE A 73 -0.44 -6.75 -2.97
CA ILE A 73 -1.33 -7.49 -3.86
C ILE A 73 -0.76 -8.90 -4.06
N GLY A 74 -1.37 -9.86 -3.37
CA GLY A 74 -1.23 -11.30 -3.59
C GLY A 74 -2.38 -11.86 -4.43
N ASP A 75 -2.52 -13.18 -4.41
CA ASP A 75 -3.45 -13.91 -5.29
C ASP A 75 -4.93 -13.63 -4.98
N ASN A 76 -5.23 -13.40 -3.69
CA ASN A 76 -6.60 -13.25 -3.19
C ASN A 76 -7.03 -11.79 -2.97
N THR A 77 -6.09 -10.83 -2.98
CA THR A 77 -6.35 -9.45 -2.53
C THR A 77 -7.51 -8.78 -3.25
N LYS A 78 -7.68 -9.00 -4.56
CA LYS A 78 -8.82 -8.47 -5.33
C LYS A 78 -10.20 -8.93 -4.86
N ASN A 79 -10.27 -10.07 -4.16
CA ASN A 79 -11.51 -10.70 -3.72
C ASN A 79 -11.89 -10.29 -2.29
N LEU A 80 -11.08 -9.45 -1.62
CA LEU A 80 -11.29 -9.06 -0.23
C LEU A 80 -12.16 -7.79 -0.13
N TYR A 81 -13.47 -7.96 -0.22
CA TYR A 81 -14.42 -6.84 -0.24
C TYR A 81 -14.70 -6.21 1.12
N ARG A 82 -14.52 -6.96 2.21
CA ARG A 82 -14.99 -6.55 3.55
C ARG A 82 -14.16 -5.41 4.15
N PHE A 83 -12.84 -5.58 4.16
CA PHE A 83 -11.88 -4.62 4.74
C PHE A 83 -10.98 -4.02 3.67
N VAL A 84 -10.21 -4.82 2.94
CA VAL A 84 -9.26 -4.34 1.92
C VAL A 84 -9.91 -3.40 0.90
N ARG A 85 -11.02 -3.81 0.26
CA ARG A 85 -11.73 -2.91 -0.67
C ARG A 85 -12.22 -1.64 0.00
N TRP A 86 -12.74 -1.74 1.22
CA TRP A 86 -13.22 -0.58 1.98
C TRP A 86 -12.07 0.37 2.34
N GLU A 87 -10.88 -0.15 2.69
CA GLU A 87 -9.69 0.66 2.94
C GLU A 87 -9.21 1.37 1.67
N LEU A 88 -9.20 0.66 0.53
CA LEU A 88 -8.85 1.26 -0.77
C LEU A 88 -9.83 2.37 -1.16
N ASP A 89 -11.14 2.14 -1.00
CA ASP A 89 -12.17 3.16 -1.22
C ASP A 89 -11.95 4.40 -0.36
N LYS A 90 -11.58 4.18 0.92
CA LYS A 90 -11.27 5.26 1.85
C LYS A 90 -10.00 6.01 1.46
N ALA A 91 -8.97 5.32 1.00
CA ALA A 91 -7.73 5.92 0.54
C ALA A 91 -7.96 6.82 -0.68
N LEU A 92 -8.75 6.36 -1.65
CA LEU A 92 -9.17 7.14 -2.82
C LEU A 92 -9.99 8.36 -2.42
N SER A 93 -10.96 8.19 -1.52
CA SER A 93 -11.78 9.29 -0.98
C SER A 93 -10.92 10.36 -0.29
N ASN A 94 -9.88 9.93 0.41
CA ASN A 94 -8.91 10.81 1.07
C ASN A 94 -7.84 11.36 0.10
N LYS A 95 -7.88 10.99 -1.19
CA LYS A 95 -6.91 11.37 -2.23
C LYS A 95 -5.46 11.04 -1.83
N LEU A 96 -5.27 9.94 -1.12
CA LEU A 96 -3.95 9.49 -0.73
C LEU A 96 -3.25 8.83 -1.92
N PRO A 97 -1.95 9.10 -2.15
CA PRO A 97 -1.15 8.35 -3.11
C PRO A 97 -1.16 6.86 -2.76
N ILE A 98 -1.52 6.01 -3.73
CA ILE A 98 -1.55 4.55 -3.58
C ILE A 98 -0.37 3.92 -4.33
N ILE A 99 0.44 3.18 -3.59
CA ILE A 99 1.54 2.37 -4.12
C ILE A 99 1.09 0.91 -4.09
N ALA A 100 0.76 0.36 -5.25
CA ALA A 100 0.37 -1.02 -5.45
C ALA A 100 1.60 -1.91 -5.63
N VAL A 101 1.80 -2.84 -4.71
CA VAL A 101 3.00 -3.67 -4.62
C VAL A 101 2.65 -5.13 -4.87
N TYR A 102 3.17 -5.72 -5.95
CA TYR A 102 2.81 -7.07 -6.36
C TYR A 102 3.76 -8.14 -5.84
N LEU A 103 3.20 -9.17 -5.19
CA LEU A 103 3.95 -10.35 -4.73
C LEU A 103 4.44 -11.23 -5.89
N ASN A 104 3.76 -11.18 -7.05
CA ASN A 104 4.20 -11.86 -8.26
C ASN A 104 5.31 -11.11 -9.05
N ASN A 105 5.87 -10.04 -8.47
CA ASN A 105 6.96 -9.24 -9.03
C ASN A 105 6.67 -8.50 -10.35
N LYS A 106 5.41 -8.26 -10.70
CA LYS A 106 5.11 -7.38 -11.85
C LYS A 106 5.55 -5.94 -11.59
N ARG A 107 6.09 -5.31 -12.65
CA ARG A 107 6.56 -3.91 -12.68
C ARG A 107 5.51 -2.92 -13.22
N SER A 108 4.33 -3.42 -13.54
CA SER A 108 3.18 -2.69 -14.04
C SER A 108 1.89 -3.36 -13.56
N ILE A 109 0.73 -2.77 -13.85
CA ILE A 109 -0.55 -3.30 -13.38
C ILE A 109 -0.75 -4.77 -13.78
N ASP A 110 -1.12 -5.59 -12.79
CA ASP A 110 -1.69 -6.92 -13.05
C ASP A 110 -3.21 -6.84 -13.04
N THR A 111 -3.86 -6.79 -14.20
CA THR A 111 -5.32 -6.75 -14.27
C THR A 111 -6.00 -8.00 -13.70
N ASN A 112 -5.27 -9.11 -13.55
CA ASN A 112 -5.81 -10.34 -12.97
C ASN A 112 -5.79 -10.33 -11.44
N LEU A 113 -4.89 -9.59 -10.79
CA LEU A 113 -4.73 -9.56 -9.33
C LEU A 113 -5.06 -8.21 -8.71
N CYS A 114 -4.95 -7.12 -9.47
CA CYS A 114 -5.21 -5.77 -9.00
C CYS A 114 -6.67 -5.63 -8.56
N PRO A 115 -6.96 -5.19 -7.32
CA PRO A 115 -8.31 -4.85 -6.91
C PRO A 115 -8.96 -3.89 -7.90
N PRO A 116 -10.15 -4.20 -8.46
CA PRO A 116 -10.78 -3.39 -9.51
C PRO A 116 -10.98 -1.91 -9.14
N ILE A 117 -11.11 -1.61 -7.85
CA ILE A 117 -11.36 -0.26 -7.34
C ILE A 117 -10.19 0.70 -7.51
N ILE A 118 -8.95 0.21 -7.69
CA ILE A 118 -7.77 1.07 -7.88
C ILE A 118 -7.22 1.04 -9.30
N ARG A 119 -7.91 0.40 -10.25
CA ARG A 119 -7.49 0.36 -11.66
C ARG A 119 -7.88 1.67 -12.33
N ASN A 120 -6.94 2.28 -13.04
CA ASN A 120 -7.04 3.63 -13.60
C ASN A 120 -7.36 4.69 -12.52
N GLU A 121 -6.86 4.53 -11.30
CA GLU A 121 -7.11 5.50 -10.20
C GLU A 121 -5.83 6.22 -9.76
N ASN A 122 -4.90 6.44 -10.69
CA ASN A 122 -3.61 7.10 -10.45
C ASN A 122 -2.78 6.41 -9.36
N ALA A 123 -2.87 5.09 -9.25
CA ALA A 123 -1.97 4.30 -8.43
C ALA A 123 -0.66 4.04 -9.18
N ILE A 124 0.44 3.86 -8.43
CA ILE A 124 1.69 3.36 -9.01
C ILE A 124 1.88 1.88 -8.72
N HIS A 125 2.25 1.13 -9.75
CA HIS A 125 2.37 -0.32 -9.75
C HIS A 125 3.83 -0.75 -9.76
N ILE A 126 4.28 -1.44 -8.72
CA ILE A 126 5.68 -1.85 -8.53
C ILE A 126 5.79 -3.30 -8.01
N PRO A 127 6.94 -3.97 -8.19
CA PRO A 127 7.13 -5.31 -7.64
C PRO A 127 7.44 -5.25 -6.14
N PHE A 128 7.22 -6.36 -5.42
CA PHE A 128 7.55 -6.51 -4.01
C PHE A 128 9.06 -6.62 -3.76
N ARG A 129 9.78 -5.50 -3.98
CA ARG A 129 11.23 -5.40 -3.76
C ARG A 129 11.56 -4.16 -2.92
N MET A 130 12.38 -4.36 -1.90
CA MET A 130 12.73 -3.32 -0.92
C MET A 130 13.17 -2.00 -1.55
N LYS A 131 14.12 -2.05 -2.51
CA LYS A 131 14.71 -0.83 -3.09
C LYS A 131 13.70 0.01 -3.87
N ILE A 132 12.83 -0.62 -4.68
CA ILE A 132 11.82 0.12 -5.44
C ILE A 132 10.67 0.58 -4.56
N ILE A 133 10.28 -0.20 -3.54
CA ILE A 133 9.29 0.24 -2.55
C ILE A 133 9.81 1.49 -1.83
N LYS A 134 11.06 1.47 -1.37
CA LYS A 134 11.71 2.63 -0.74
C LYS A 134 11.72 3.84 -1.67
N TYR A 135 12.18 3.66 -2.92
CA TYR A 135 12.19 4.70 -3.93
C TYR A 135 10.79 5.30 -4.15
N ALA A 136 9.78 4.45 -4.33
CA ALA A 136 8.40 4.86 -4.58
C ALA A 136 7.81 5.67 -3.42
N LEU A 137 8.15 5.32 -2.17
CA LEU A 137 7.65 6.01 -0.99
C LEU A 137 8.20 7.43 -0.84
N ASP A 138 9.34 7.72 -1.46
CA ASP A 138 9.95 9.05 -1.48
C ASP A 138 9.51 9.85 -2.73
N ASP A 139 9.47 9.20 -3.90
CA ASP A 139 9.30 9.84 -5.21
C ASP A 139 7.82 10.01 -5.62
N PHE A 140 6.98 9.01 -5.35
CA PHE A 140 5.61 9.01 -5.85
C PHE A 140 4.66 10.01 -5.15
N PRO A 141 4.67 10.17 -3.81
CA PRO A 141 3.74 11.07 -3.14
C PRO A 141 3.84 12.55 -3.59
N PRO A 142 5.05 13.13 -3.76
CA PRO A 142 5.20 14.45 -4.38
C PRO A 142 4.65 14.49 -5.80
N PHE A 143 4.95 13.49 -6.63
CA PHE A 143 4.46 13.40 -8.00
C PHE A 143 2.92 13.33 -8.06
N HIS A 144 2.31 12.45 -7.27
CA HIS A 144 0.85 12.27 -7.19
C HIS A 144 0.10 13.57 -6.87
N LYS A 145 0.67 14.47 -6.05
CA LYS A 145 0.06 15.78 -5.76
C LYS A 145 -0.02 16.72 -6.97
N THR A 146 0.79 16.47 -8.00
CA THR A 146 0.80 17.25 -9.24
C THR A 146 -0.19 16.72 -10.28
N LEU A 147 -0.74 15.53 -10.06
CA LEU A 147 -1.65 14.88 -10.99
C LEU A 147 -3.03 15.53 -11.00
N ASP A 148 -3.60 15.61 -12.21
CA ASP A 148 -5.03 15.82 -12.38
C ASP A 148 -5.74 14.47 -12.19
N LEU A 149 -6.28 14.26 -10.98
CA LEU A 149 -6.92 13.00 -10.59
C LEU A 149 -8.16 12.66 -11.45
N THR A 150 -8.69 13.59 -12.25
CA THR A 150 -9.82 13.32 -13.16
C THR A 150 -9.42 12.50 -14.39
N LYS A 151 -8.14 12.52 -14.76
CA LYS A 151 -7.66 11.88 -16.01
C LYS A 151 -7.52 10.38 -15.94
N LYS A 152 -7.48 9.80 -14.72
CA LYS A 152 -7.45 8.36 -14.45
C LYS A 152 -6.40 7.57 -15.25
N ASP A 153 -5.29 7.21 -14.61
CA ASP A 153 -4.20 6.44 -15.24
C ASP A 153 -3.64 5.38 -14.27
N ASP A 154 -2.85 4.44 -14.78
CA ASP A 154 -2.10 3.45 -14.00
C ASP A 154 -0.59 3.66 -14.20
N TRP A 155 0.08 4.15 -13.16
CA TRP A 155 1.49 4.55 -13.23
C TRP A 155 2.43 3.38 -13.00
N HIS A 156 3.59 3.44 -13.64
CA HIS A 156 4.70 2.51 -13.39
C HIS A 156 6.03 3.22 -13.65
N TYR A 157 7.09 2.73 -13.03
CA TYR A 157 8.44 3.24 -13.29
C TYR A 157 9.01 2.68 -14.59
N LYS A 158 9.86 3.48 -15.25
CA LYS A 158 10.64 3.04 -16.41
C LYS A 158 11.74 2.07 -15.98
N ASP A 159 12.17 1.20 -16.89
CA ASP A 159 13.26 0.24 -16.65
C ASP A 159 14.56 0.89 -16.16
N SER A 160 14.86 2.10 -16.60
CA SER A 160 16.05 2.85 -16.14
C SER A 160 16.07 3.11 -14.63
N VAL A 161 14.90 3.25 -14.00
CA VAL A 161 14.79 3.39 -12.54
C VAL A 161 15.13 2.08 -11.85
N TYR A 162 14.65 0.95 -12.38
CA TYR A 162 14.99 -0.37 -11.84
C TYR A 162 16.49 -0.66 -11.98
N GLN A 163 17.07 -0.32 -13.14
CA GLN A 163 18.50 -0.48 -13.39
C GLN A 163 19.37 0.35 -12.45
N SER A 164 19.01 1.62 -12.19
CA SER A 164 19.76 2.48 -11.27
C SER A 164 19.70 1.99 -9.81
N LEU A 165 18.63 1.28 -9.45
CA LEU A 165 18.49 0.61 -8.15
C LEU A 165 19.20 -0.77 -8.09
N GLY A 166 19.75 -1.24 -9.21
CA GLY A 166 20.37 -2.55 -9.34
C GLY A 166 19.37 -3.72 -9.34
N LEU A 167 18.16 -3.48 -9.84
CA LEU A 167 17.09 -4.47 -10.02
C LEU A 167 16.99 -4.83 -11.52
N ASN A 168 17.99 -5.55 -12.04
CA ASN A 168 18.16 -5.86 -13.47
C ASN A 168 17.52 -7.16 -13.93
N ASP A 169 16.88 -7.85 -13.00
CA ASP A 169 16.14 -9.10 -13.18
C ASP A 169 14.92 -8.98 -14.12
#